data_AF-A0A3S4WJA2-F1
#
_entry.id   AF-A0A3S4WJA2-F1
#
_cell.length_a   1.000
_cell.length_b   1.000
_cell.length_c   1.000
_cell.angle_alpha   90.00
_cell.angle_beta   90.00
_cell.angle_gamma   90.00
#
_symmetry.space_group_name_H-M   'P 1'
#
loop_
_entity.id
_entity.type
_entity.pdbx_description
1 polymer ?
#
loop_
_entity_poly.entity_id
_entity_poly.type
_entity_poly.pdbx_seq_one_letter_code
_entity_poly.pdbx_strand_id
1 'polypeptide(L)'
;MHPELDLHQMVDFYSVFDGLWVEYFSNDIFDSIKALILPNYKLLDEKFLINETEEKALILFAKNNRKRYSINREIQHFKALNTFNKLLKSGILRIEKSKENKIEKSKHHKLKKELRDYVIQDKILFKDHYTRFHFYFLKPNENLILAGKFDELLEKIREKFEFYQSFCFEQLAREFVEKHFNLYCVQSYWDRNLELDLYYKDETISLIGEVKFKNKKICKNVLNDLYKKAQELNLKPNYYIIFSKNGFSKELESLQSEHLLLFDLSHFKALM
;
A
#
# COMPACT_ATOMS: atom_id res chain seq x y z
N MET A 1 -13.51 1.33 15.77
CA MET A 1 -13.78 0.74 14.45
C MET A 1 -15.16 0.10 14.51
N HIS A 2 -15.96 0.16 13.44
CA HIS A 2 -17.36 -0.30 13.41
C HIS A 2 -17.47 -1.83 13.55
N PRO A 3 -17.97 -2.37 14.69
CA PRO A 3 -17.95 -3.82 14.95
C PRO A 3 -18.99 -4.63 14.14
N GLU A 4 -19.82 -3.97 13.34
CA GLU A 4 -20.94 -4.58 12.62
C GLU A 4 -20.70 -4.78 11.11
N LEU A 5 -19.55 -4.35 10.58
CA LEU A 5 -19.26 -4.47 9.15
C LEU A 5 -18.91 -5.91 8.76
N ASP A 6 -19.39 -6.34 7.59
CA ASP A 6 -18.89 -7.56 6.97
C ASP A 6 -17.40 -7.42 6.57
N LEU A 7 -16.76 -8.55 6.29
CA LEU A 7 -15.33 -8.60 6.02
C LEU A 7 -14.88 -7.81 4.77
N HIS A 8 -15.73 -7.76 3.75
CA HIS A 8 -15.45 -7.01 2.53
C HIS A 8 -15.65 -5.51 2.78
N GLN A 9 -16.72 -5.16 3.48
CA GLN A 9 -17.02 -3.79 3.92
C GLN A 9 -15.90 -3.21 4.80
N MET A 10 -15.24 -4.03 5.61
CA MET A 10 -14.08 -3.56 6.39
C MET A 10 -12.94 -3.09 5.50
N VAL A 11 -12.61 -3.82 4.44
CA VAL A 11 -11.53 -3.42 3.52
C VAL A 11 -11.95 -2.21 2.71
N ASP A 12 -13.22 -2.14 2.28
CA ASP A 12 -13.78 -0.97 1.60
C ASP A 12 -13.71 0.27 2.49
N PHE A 13 -14.18 0.15 3.74
CA PHE A 13 -14.11 1.20 4.76
C PHE A 13 -12.67 1.65 4.97
N TYR A 14 -11.75 0.73 5.27
CA TYR A 14 -10.35 1.06 5.53
C TYR A 14 -9.68 1.73 4.33
N SER A 15 -10.01 1.30 3.10
CA SER A 15 -9.42 1.87 1.88
C SER A 15 -9.76 3.35 1.67
N VAL A 16 -10.88 3.82 2.22
CA VAL A 16 -11.42 5.17 1.95
C VAL A 16 -11.47 6.03 3.19
N PHE A 17 -11.89 5.50 4.33
CA PHE A 17 -12.24 6.25 5.53
C PHE A 17 -11.22 6.14 6.67
N ASP A 18 -10.16 5.33 6.52
CA ASP A 18 -9.04 5.38 7.47
C ASP A 18 -8.41 6.78 7.51
N GLY A 19 -8.31 7.36 8.70
CA GLY A 19 -7.95 8.77 8.91
C GLY A 19 -9.13 9.75 9.01
N LEU A 20 -10.36 9.27 8.83
CA LEU A 20 -11.59 10.04 9.07
C LEU A 20 -12.36 9.50 10.28
N TRP A 21 -13.09 10.41 10.93
CA TRP A 21 -14.08 10.03 11.93
C TRP A 21 -15.45 9.94 11.25
N VAL A 22 -16.02 8.75 11.22
CA VAL A 22 -17.25 8.43 10.49
C VAL A 22 -18.18 7.68 11.43
N GLU A 23 -19.33 8.29 11.77
CA GLU A 23 -20.32 7.69 12.67
C GLU A 23 -21.19 6.63 12.00
N TYR A 24 -21.48 6.78 10.71
CA TYR A 24 -22.33 5.88 9.94
C TYR A 24 -21.64 5.49 8.63
N PHE A 25 -21.66 4.20 8.31
CA PHE A 25 -21.18 3.66 7.04
C PHE A 25 -22.28 2.80 6.45
N SER A 26 -22.67 3.08 5.19
CA SER A 26 -23.65 2.27 4.48
C SER A 26 -23.01 0.98 3.94
N ASN A 27 -23.84 0.00 3.59
CA ASN A 27 -23.34 -1.28 3.05
C ASN A 27 -22.57 -1.14 1.73
N ASP A 28 -22.82 -0.09 0.95
CA ASP A 28 -22.14 0.19 -0.32
C ASP A 28 -21.13 1.33 -0.15
N ILE A 29 -19.88 1.06 -0.53
CA ILE A 29 -18.79 2.04 -0.39
C ILE A 29 -19.00 3.31 -1.21
N PHE A 30 -19.60 3.21 -2.40
CA PHE A 30 -19.85 4.33 -3.30
C PHE A 30 -21.00 5.19 -2.80
N ASP A 31 -22.04 4.60 -2.22
CA ASP A 31 -23.10 5.34 -1.53
C ASP A 31 -22.53 6.12 -0.34
N SER A 32 -21.65 5.47 0.46
CA SER A 32 -20.94 6.14 1.55
C SER A 32 -20.04 7.28 1.05
N ILE A 33 -19.31 7.12 -0.05
CA ILE A 33 -18.52 8.20 -0.67
C ILE A 33 -19.45 9.34 -1.09
N LYS A 34 -20.56 9.05 -1.77
CA LYS A 34 -21.52 10.03 -2.27
C LYS A 34 -22.21 10.82 -1.17
N ALA A 35 -22.48 10.19 -0.03
CA ALA A 35 -23.17 10.81 1.10
C ALA A 35 -22.21 11.57 2.03
N LEU A 36 -21.02 11.02 2.30
CA LEU A 36 -20.16 11.49 3.39
C LEU A 36 -18.96 12.30 2.90
N ILE A 37 -18.43 12.00 1.72
CA ILE A 37 -17.20 12.62 1.20
C ILE A 37 -17.53 13.74 0.21
N LEU A 38 -18.27 13.44 -0.86
CA LEU A 38 -18.44 14.39 -1.97
C LEU A 38 -19.13 15.71 -1.56
N PRO A 39 -20.22 15.70 -0.75
CA PRO A 39 -20.86 16.93 -0.29
C PRO A 39 -19.98 17.74 0.66
N ASN A 40 -19.13 17.05 1.44
CA ASN A 40 -18.25 17.65 2.44
C ASN A 40 -16.84 17.94 1.91
N TYR A 41 -16.62 17.83 0.59
CA TYR A 41 -15.29 17.88 -0.01
C TYR A 41 -14.51 19.13 0.38
N LYS A 42 -15.11 20.33 0.35
CA LYS A 42 -14.42 21.58 0.71
C LYS A 42 -13.88 21.54 2.14
N LEU A 43 -14.71 21.13 3.10
CA LEU A 43 -14.33 21.00 4.50
C LEU A 43 -13.20 19.97 4.69
N LEU A 44 -13.23 18.87 3.93
CA LEU A 44 -12.21 17.85 3.99
C LEU A 44 -10.89 18.29 3.32
N ASP A 45 -10.97 19.05 2.22
CA ASP A 45 -9.82 19.60 1.49
C ASP A 45 -9.11 20.70 2.29
N GLU A 46 -9.87 21.57 2.97
CA GLU A 46 -9.35 22.66 3.82
C GLU A 46 -8.43 22.16 4.96
N LYS A 47 -8.51 20.89 5.33
CA LYS A 47 -7.60 20.27 6.30
C LYS A 47 -6.15 20.18 5.79
N PHE A 48 -5.95 20.25 4.48
CA PHE A 48 -4.64 20.23 3.86
C PHE A 48 -4.14 21.66 3.62
N LEU A 49 -3.33 22.17 4.55
CA LEU A 49 -2.66 23.47 4.41
C LEU A 49 -1.42 23.35 3.52
N ILE A 50 -1.63 23.15 2.21
CA ILE A 50 -0.57 22.90 1.22
C ILE A 50 -0.63 23.88 0.05
N ASN A 51 0.49 24.10 -0.63
CA ASN A 51 0.53 24.87 -1.88
C ASN A 51 0.36 23.99 -3.13
N GLU A 52 0.18 24.63 -4.28
CA GLU A 52 -0.01 23.96 -5.59
C GLU A 52 1.08 22.93 -5.93
N THR A 53 2.34 23.18 -5.53
CA THR A 53 3.43 22.22 -5.82
C THR A 53 3.37 21.00 -4.91
N GLU A 54 3.03 21.20 -3.64
CA GLU A 54 2.80 20.12 -2.68
C GLU A 54 1.60 19.27 -3.09
N GLU A 55 0.51 19.91 -3.52
CA GLU A 55 -0.66 19.25 -4.08
C GLU A 55 -0.30 18.39 -5.30
N LYS A 56 0.39 18.99 -6.29
CA LYS A 56 0.85 18.26 -7.48
C LYS A 56 1.72 17.06 -7.10
N ALA A 57 2.62 17.22 -6.12
CA ALA A 57 3.46 16.13 -5.63
C ALA A 57 2.63 15.00 -4.99
N LEU A 58 1.64 15.33 -4.15
CA LEU A 58 0.77 14.34 -3.51
C LEU A 58 -0.09 13.58 -4.53
N ILE A 59 -0.64 14.25 -5.54
CA ILE A 59 -1.38 13.60 -6.64
C ILE A 59 -0.49 12.59 -7.37
N LEU A 60 0.76 12.97 -7.68
CA LEU A 60 1.71 12.10 -8.35
C LEU A 60 2.13 10.91 -7.46
N PHE A 61 2.41 11.15 -6.18
CA PHE A 61 2.75 10.08 -5.25
C PHE A 61 1.60 9.08 -5.04
N ALA A 62 0.35 9.56 -5.00
CA ALA A 62 -0.82 8.70 -4.84
C ALA A 62 -0.96 7.72 -6.02
N LYS A 63 -0.64 8.16 -7.25
CA LYS A 63 -0.84 7.39 -8.49
C LYS A 63 0.37 6.57 -8.94
N ASN A 64 1.58 6.94 -8.54
CA ASN A 64 2.81 6.26 -8.96
C ASN A 64 3.14 5.03 -8.11
N ASN A 65 4.25 4.36 -8.44
CA ASN A 65 4.80 3.21 -7.72
C ASN A 65 5.43 3.56 -6.34
N ARG A 66 4.96 4.63 -5.69
CA ARG A 66 5.41 5.08 -4.36
C ARG A 66 6.90 5.44 -4.26
N LYS A 67 7.66 5.48 -5.36
CA LYS A 67 9.09 5.81 -5.34
C LYS A 67 9.30 7.33 -5.26
N ARG A 68 10.23 7.74 -4.40
CA ARG A 68 10.55 9.15 -4.14
C ARG A 68 10.83 9.99 -5.39
N TYR A 69 11.63 9.49 -6.32
CA TYR A 69 12.02 10.26 -7.50
C TYR A 69 10.97 10.27 -8.61
N SER A 70 9.83 9.60 -8.43
CA SER A 70 8.76 9.54 -9.45
C SER A 70 8.20 10.91 -9.82
N ILE A 71 8.18 11.87 -8.88
CA ILE A 71 7.68 13.23 -9.11
C ILE A 71 8.62 14.11 -9.93
N ASN A 72 9.90 13.73 -10.06
CA ASN A 72 10.89 14.54 -10.78
C ASN A 72 10.62 14.63 -12.29
N ARG A 73 9.70 13.81 -12.81
CA ARG A 73 9.20 13.88 -14.20
C ARG A 73 8.38 15.14 -14.46
N GLU A 74 7.78 15.70 -13.41
CA GLU A 74 6.74 16.73 -13.46
C GLU A 74 7.09 17.96 -12.61
N ILE A 75 8.07 17.82 -11.71
CA ILE A 75 8.52 18.84 -10.77
C ILE A 75 10.05 18.90 -10.83
N GLN A 76 10.62 20.10 -11.02
CA GLN A 76 12.06 20.30 -11.05
C GLN A 76 12.75 19.71 -9.81
N HIS A 77 13.88 19.02 -10.00
CA HIS A 77 14.58 18.26 -8.96
C HIS A 77 14.71 18.96 -7.59
N PHE A 78 15.23 20.19 -7.54
CA PHE A 78 15.38 20.92 -6.26
C PHE A 78 14.04 21.26 -5.61
N LYS A 79 13.05 21.63 -6.42
CA LYS A 79 11.69 21.91 -5.95
C LYS A 79 11.02 20.65 -5.42
N ALA A 80 11.18 19.53 -6.12
CA ALA A 80 10.69 18.21 -5.73
C ALA A 80 11.29 17.77 -4.38
N LEU A 81 12.61 17.95 -4.21
CA LEU A 81 13.29 17.64 -2.95
C LEU A 81 12.75 18.47 -1.77
N ASN A 82 12.64 19.80 -1.94
CA ASN A 82 12.14 20.67 -0.89
C ASN A 82 10.68 20.33 -0.55
N THR A 83 9.84 20.13 -1.57
CA THR A 83 8.44 19.73 -1.43
C THR A 83 8.31 18.43 -0.66
N PHE A 84 9.07 17.41 -1.04
CA PHE A 84 9.09 16.13 -0.35
C PHE A 84 9.47 16.27 1.13
N ASN A 85 10.53 17.03 1.45
CA ASN A 85 10.96 17.24 2.83
C ASN A 85 9.89 17.98 3.67
N LYS A 86 9.18 18.96 3.08
CA LYS A 86 8.07 19.64 3.75
C LYS A 86 6.91 18.69 4.05
N LEU A 87 6.54 17.85 3.09
CA LEU A 87 5.46 16.87 3.23
C LEU A 87 5.77 15.78 4.26
N LEU A 88 7.06 15.42 4.44
CA LEU A 88 7.50 14.57 5.54
C LEU A 88 7.40 15.30 6.89
N LYS A 89 7.87 16.55 6.95
CA LYS A 89 7.85 17.35 8.19
C LYS A 89 6.41 17.64 8.66
N SER A 90 5.47 17.81 7.74
CA SER A 90 4.05 17.97 8.08
C SER A 90 3.38 16.67 8.52
N GLY A 91 4.05 15.53 8.36
CA GLY A 91 3.50 14.22 8.69
C GLY A 91 2.45 13.70 7.70
N ILE A 92 2.25 14.35 6.55
CA ILE A 92 1.35 13.86 5.48
C ILE A 92 1.93 12.60 4.83
N LEU A 93 3.26 12.59 4.65
CA LEU A 93 4.00 11.47 4.10
C LEU A 93 4.92 10.84 5.16
N ARG A 94 5.16 9.55 5.00
CA ARG A 94 6.14 8.77 5.76
C ARG A 94 7.05 8.01 4.80
N ILE A 95 8.25 7.68 5.28
CA ILE A 95 9.21 6.90 4.51
C ILE A 95 9.15 5.44 4.96
N GLU A 96 8.97 4.54 4.00
CA GLU A 96 9.27 3.14 4.13
C GLU A 96 10.70 2.91 3.59
N LYS A 97 11.64 2.59 4.48
CA LYS A 97 13.05 2.43 4.13
C LYS A 97 13.27 1.14 3.35
N SER A 98 14.03 1.22 2.26
CA SER A 98 14.43 0.00 1.55
C SER A 98 15.33 -0.86 2.44
N LYS A 99 15.14 -2.19 2.35
CA LYS A 99 15.98 -3.21 2.99
C LYS A 99 17.01 -3.80 2.03
N GLU A 100 17.11 -3.26 0.81
CA GLU A 100 18.11 -3.67 -0.15
C GLU A 100 19.52 -3.35 0.38
N ASN A 101 20.41 -4.33 0.29
CA ASN A 101 21.82 -4.13 0.66
C ASN A 101 22.48 -3.21 -0.35
N LYS A 102 23.32 -2.28 0.14
CA LYS A 102 24.12 -1.44 -0.75
C LYS A 102 25.04 -2.31 -1.58
N ILE A 103 25.10 -2.02 -2.88
CA ILE A 103 26.01 -2.71 -3.80
C ILE A 103 27.45 -2.44 -3.35
N GLU A 104 28.18 -3.51 -3.02
CA GLU A 104 29.60 -3.41 -2.69
C GLU A 104 30.40 -3.01 -3.92
N LYS A 105 31.14 -1.90 -3.81
CA LYS A 105 32.02 -1.43 -4.87
C LYS A 105 33.39 -2.06 -4.67
N SER A 106 33.76 -3.03 -5.51
CA SER A 106 35.15 -3.48 -5.59
C SER A 106 36.02 -2.37 -6.17
N LYS A 107 37.19 -2.10 -5.55
CA LYS A 107 38.18 -1.15 -6.08
C LYS A 107 38.74 -1.61 -7.44
N HIS A 108 38.72 -2.92 -7.71
CA HIS A 108 39.36 -3.52 -8.88
C HIS A 108 38.38 -3.79 -10.04
N HIS A 109 37.08 -3.91 -9.76
CA HIS A 109 36.08 -4.21 -10.76
C HIS A 109 35.05 -3.08 -10.89
N LYS A 110 34.94 -2.52 -12.08
CA LYS A 110 33.88 -1.56 -12.40
C LYS A 110 32.52 -2.24 -12.29
N LEU A 111 31.55 -1.54 -11.69
CA LEU A 111 30.16 -1.97 -11.68
C LEU A 111 29.64 -2.20 -13.10
N LYS A 112 28.81 -3.23 -13.26
CA LYS A 112 28.07 -3.49 -14.51
C LYS A 112 27.33 -2.23 -14.93
N LYS A 113 27.22 -1.99 -16.25
CA LYS A 113 26.67 -0.73 -16.80
C LYS A 113 25.29 -0.43 -16.22
N GLU A 114 24.45 -1.44 -16.12
CA GLU A 114 23.10 -1.30 -15.60
C GLU A 114 23.05 -0.90 -14.11
N LEU A 115 24.07 -1.20 -13.31
CA LEU A 115 24.14 -0.88 -11.89
C LEU A 115 24.76 0.50 -11.59
N ARG A 116 25.34 1.16 -12.59
CA ARG A 116 26.01 2.45 -12.39
C ARG A 116 25.05 3.58 -12.07
N ASP A 117 23.88 3.57 -12.71
CA ASP A 117 22.84 4.59 -12.54
C ASP A 117 21.72 4.15 -11.59
N TYR A 118 21.83 2.95 -11.03
CA TYR A 118 20.84 2.43 -10.10
C TYR A 118 20.99 3.11 -8.73
N VAL A 119 19.88 3.67 -8.27
CA VAL A 119 19.77 4.28 -6.94
C VAL A 119 18.73 3.50 -6.16
N ILE A 120 19.12 2.98 -4.99
CA ILE A 120 18.18 2.40 -4.03
C ILE A 120 17.22 3.51 -3.60
N GLN A 121 15.93 3.30 -3.82
CA GLN A 121 14.90 4.28 -3.52
C GLN A 121 14.04 3.79 -2.37
N ASP A 122 13.89 4.66 -1.38
CA ASP A 122 12.84 4.51 -0.38
C ASP A 122 11.45 4.62 -1.03
N LYS A 123 10.48 3.91 -0.44
CA LYS A 123 9.07 4.07 -0.78
C LYS A 123 8.41 5.08 0.14
N ILE A 124 7.31 5.64 -0.34
CA ILE A 124 6.54 6.66 0.34
C ILE A 124 5.18 6.07 0.71
N LEU A 125 4.79 6.33 1.95
CA LEU A 125 3.46 6.04 2.48
C LEU A 125 2.76 7.35 2.81
N PHE A 126 1.46 7.38 2.60
CA PHE A 126 0.61 8.43 3.16
C PHE A 126 0.36 8.13 4.64
N LYS A 127 0.05 9.16 5.42
CA LYS A 127 -0.24 9.00 6.85
C LYS A 127 -1.44 8.09 7.15
N ASP A 128 -2.40 8.07 6.25
CA ASP A 128 -3.65 7.32 6.31
C ASP A 128 -4.19 7.10 4.88
N HIS A 129 -5.13 6.16 4.73
CA HIS A 129 -5.67 5.81 3.41
C HIS A 129 -6.61 6.88 2.86
N TYR A 130 -7.34 7.62 3.70
CA TYR A 130 -8.17 8.73 3.23
C TYR A 130 -7.34 9.80 2.54
N THR A 131 -6.18 10.17 3.09
CA THR A 131 -5.30 11.17 2.48
C THR A 131 -4.83 10.70 1.11
N ARG A 132 -4.44 9.43 0.97
CA ARG A 132 -4.09 8.88 -0.34
C ARG A 132 -5.30 8.89 -1.28
N PHE A 133 -6.49 8.51 -0.80
CA PHE A 133 -7.73 8.51 -1.57
C PHE A 133 -8.07 9.91 -2.08
N HIS A 134 -7.93 10.93 -1.23
CA HIS A 134 -8.16 12.34 -1.54
C HIS A 134 -7.32 12.80 -2.73
N PHE A 135 -6.00 12.58 -2.68
CA PHE A 135 -5.09 12.97 -3.76
C PHE A 135 -5.10 12.02 -4.96
N TYR A 136 -5.63 10.80 -4.82
CA TYR A 136 -5.78 9.87 -5.93
C TYR A 136 -7.02 10.20 -6.78
N PHE A 137 -8.18 10.38 -6.12
CA PHE A 137 -9.49 10.46 -6.76
C PHE A 137 -10.15 11.84 -6.65
N LEU A 138 -10.13 12.47 -5.47
CA LEU A 138 -10.92 13.68 -5.24
C LEU A 138 -10.26 14.91 -5.85
N LYS A 139 -9.06 15.26 -5.39
CA LYS A 139 -8.36 16.48 -5.82
C LYS A 139 -8.16 16.54 -7.34
N PRO A 140 -7.75 15.46 -8.03
CA PRO A 140 -7.62 15.48 -9.50
C PRO A 140 -8.95 15.67 -10.26
N ASN A 141 -10.09 15.47 -9.60
CA ASN A 141 -11.42 15.60 -10.19
C ASN A 141 -12.26 16.67 -9.47
N GLU A 142 -11.63 17.61 -8.77
CA GLU A 142 -12.29 18.66 -7.98
C GLU A 142 -13.35 19.41 -8.80
N ASN A 143 -13.07 19.70 -10.07
CA ASN A 143 -14.02 20.36 -10.97
C ASN A 143 -15.36 19.62 -11.09
N LEU A 144 -15.36 18.28 -11.09
CA LEU A 144 -16.60 17.49 -11.12
C LEU A 144 -17.37 17.62 -9.80
N ILE A 145 -16.66 17.62 -8.68
CA ILE A 145 -17.25 17.75 -7.35
C ILE A 145 -17.90 19.14 -7.21
N LEU A 146 -17.18 20.20 -7.58
CA LEU A 146 -17.68 21.58 -7.50
C LEU A 146 -18.85 21.83 -8.46
N ALA A 147 -18.91 21.12 -9.59
CA ALA A 147 -20.03 21.16 -10.52
C ALA A 147 -21.21 20.25 -10.12
N GLY A 148 -21.13 19.55 -8.97
CA GLY A 148 -22.17 18.62 -8.51
C GLY A 148 -22.30 17.33 -9.33
N LYS A 149 -21.32 17.03 -10.19
CA LYS A 149 -21.31 15.86 -11.09
C LYS A 149 -20.79 14.61 -10.37
N PHE A 150 -21.45 14.24 -9.28
CA PHE A 150 -21.00 13.16 -8.40
C PHE A 150 -21.03 11.79 -9.08
N ASP A 151 -22.07 11.50 -9.87
CA ASP A 151 -22.19 10.21 -10.54
C ASP A 151 -21.06 9.97 -11.56
N GLU A 152 -20.65 11.01 -12.31
CA GLU A 152 -19.51 10.93 -13.23
C GLU A 152 -18.19 10.63 -12.50
N LEU A 153 -17.99 11.23 -11.33
CA LEU A 153 -16.82 10.93 -10.51
C LEU A 153 -16.87 9.51 -9.93
N LEU A 154 -18.03 9.05 -9.47
CA LEU A 154 -18.17 7.71 -8.91
C LEU A 154 -17.86 6.62 -9.93
N GLU A 155 -18.24 6.78 -11.20
CA GLU A 155 -17.83 5.86 -12.27
C GLU A 155 -16.30 5.80 -12.41
N LYS A 156 -15.63 6.96 -12.42
CA LYS A 156 -14.15 7.01 -12.48
C LYS A 156 -13.49 6.36 -11.27
N ILE A 157 -14.12 6.45 -10.08
CA ILE A 157 -13.62 5.77 -8.88
C ILE A 157 -13.81 4.26 -9.04
N ARG A 158 -15.03 3.80 -9.39
CA ARG A 158 -15.37 2.38 -9.59
C ARG A 158 -14.38 1.67 -10.51
N GLU A 159 -14.07 2.26 -11.66
CA GLU A 159 -13.14 1.69 -12.65
C GLU A 159 -11.76 1.35 -12.08
N LYS A 160 -11.28 2.13 -11.11
CA LYS A 160 -9.91 1.99 -10.55
C LYS A 160 -9.90 1.49 -9.12
N PHE A 161 -11.07 1.31 -8.51
CA PHE A 161 -11.18 1.07 -7.08
C PHE A 161 -10.49 -0.22 -6.66
N GLU A 162 -10.73 -1.34 -7.37
CA GLU A 162 -10.11 -2.62 -7.05
C GLU A 162 -8.57 -2.54 -7.09
N PHE A 163 -8.01 -1.87 -8.10
CA PHE A 163 -6.56 -1.64 -8.18
C PHE A 163 -6.06 -0.77 -7.04
N TYR A 164 -6.78 0.31 -6.72
CA TYR A 164 -6.44 1.20 -5.60
C TYR A 164 -6.44 0.46 -4.24
N GLN A 165 -7.44 -0.39 -4.02
CA GLN A 165 -7.61 -1.20 -2.81
C GLN A 165 -6.51 -2.25 -2.62
N SER A 166 -5.93 -2.76 -3.71
CA SER A 166 -4.88 -3.78 -3.60
C SER A 166 -3.73 -3.38 -2.67
N PHE A 167 -3.31 -2.11 -2.72
CA PHE A 167 -2.30 -1.59 -1.82
C PHE A 167 -2.81 -1.38 -0.38
N CYS A 168 -4.07 -0.98 -0.21
CA CYS A 168 -4.67 -0.84 1.13
C CYS A 168 -4.76 -2.21 1.81
N PHE A 169 -5.11 -3.25 1.06
CA PHE A 169 -5.13 -4.62 1.51
C PHE A 169 -3.73 -5.14 1.89
N GLU A 170 -2.69 -4.73 1.16
CA GLU A 170 -1.29 -4.99 1.53
C GLU A 170 -0.92 -4.34 2.87
N GLN A 171 -1.31 -3.08 3.11
CA GLN A 171 -1.07 -2.41 4.40
C GLN A 171 -1.81 -3.11 5.56
N LEU A 172 -3.08 -3.47 5.38
CA LEU A 172 -3.83 -4.26 6.37
C LEU A 172 -3.16 -5.59 6.69
N ALA A 173 -2.63 -6.28 5.67
CA ALA A 173 -1.91 -7.54 5.87
C ALA A 173 -0.66 -7.34 6.74
N ARG A 174 0.05 -6.22 6.59
CA ARG A 174 1.21 -5.89 7.44
C ARG A 174 0.79 -5.65 8.87
N GLU A 175 -0.22 -4.81 9.10
CA GLU A 175 -0.77 -4.54 10.44
C GLU A 175 -1.23 -5.82 11.13
N PHE A 176 -1.88 -6.72 10.38
CA PHE A 176 -2.28 -8.01 10.91
C PHE A 176 -1.08 -8.87 11.31
N VAL A 177 -0.04 -8.95 10.47
CA VAL A 177 1.16 -9.74 10.78
C VAL A 177 1.88 -9.18 12.01
N GLU A 178 1.96 -7.85 12.13
CA GLU A 178 2.47 -7.18 13.34
C GLU A 178 1.70 -7.61 14.58
N LYS A 179 0.36 -7.54 14.55
CA LYS A 179 -0.47 -7.97 15.68
C LYS A 179 -0.36 -9.47 15.97
N HIS A 180 -0.36 -10.32 14.94
CA HIS A 180 -0.35 -11.78 15.05
C HIS A 180 0.94 -12.31 15.68
N PHE A 181 2.08 -11.72 15.34
CA PHE A 181 3.39 -12.13 15.84
C PHE A 181 3.93 -11.21 16.96
N ASN A 182 3.17 -10.19 17.37
CA ASN A 182 3.61 -9.15 18.30
C ASN A 182 4.93 -8.47 17.85
N LEU A 183 4.99 -8.12 16.56
CA LEU A 183 6.12 -7.47 15.91
C LEU A 183 5.82 -6.00 15.63
N TYR A 184 6.87 -5.26 15.28
CA TYR A 184 6.77 -3.89 14.80
C TYR A 184 7.53 -3.75 13.49
N CYS A 185 7.09 -2.86 12.59
CA CYS A 185 7.76 -2.53 11.34
C CYS A 185 7.80 -3.68 10.31
N VAL A 186 6.70 -4.43 10.16
CA VAL A 186 6.53 -5.32 9.00
C VAL A 186 6.32 -4.43 7.77
N GLN A 187 7.14 -4.63 6.76
CA GLN A 187 7.18 -3.77 5.57
C GLN A 187 7.38 -4.58 4.31
N SER A 188 7.33 -3.94 3.15
CA SER A 188 7.77 -4.59 1.90
C SER A 188 9.30 -4.66 1.84
N TYR A 189 9.78 -5.64 1.08
CA TYR A 189 11.14 -5.66 0.56
C TYR A 189 11.08 -5.38 -0.94
N TRP A 190 11.99 -4.57 -1.47
CA TRP A 190 12.13 -4.39 -2.91
C TRP A 190 13.57 -4.07 -3.25
N ASP A 191 14.01 -4.62 -4.38
CA ASP A 191 15.21 -4.20 -5.07
C ASP A 191 14.86 -3.94 -6.55
N ARG A 192 15.87 -3.98 -7.42
CA ARG A 192 15.67 -3.80 -8.85
C ARG A 192 14.87 -4.94 -9.50
N ASN A 193 15.05 -6.17 -9.03
CA ASN A 193 14.64 -7.39 -9.72
C ASN A 193 13.46 -8.06 -9.03
N LEU A 194 13.31 -7.92 -7.71
CA LEU A 194 12.21 -8.51 -6.98
C LEU A 194 11.55 -7.55 -5.99
N GLU A 195 10.36 -7.97 -5.56
CA GLU A 195 9.56 -7.34 -4.52
C GLU A 195 8.87 -8.42 -3.69
N LEU A 196 8.81 -8.21 -2.37
CA LEU A 196 7.99 -8.98 -1.42
C LEU A 196 7.03 -8.00 -0.76
N ASP A 197 5.75 -8.35 -0.73
CA ASP A 197 4.70 -7.53 -0.13
C ASP A 197 4.85 -7.45 1.41
N LEU A 198 5.32 -8.57 2.00
CA LEU A 198 5.61 -8.71 3.43
C LEU A 198 7.06 -9.18 3.63
N TYR A 199 7.75 -8.50 4.54
CA TYR A 199 9.12 -8.80 4.92
C TYR A 199 9.36 -8.34 6.35
N TYR A 200 9.88 -9.24 7.17
CA TYR A 200 10.42 -8.92 8.48
C TYR A 200 11.56 -9.88 8.82
N LYS A 201 12.60 -9.36 9.48
CA LYS A 201 13.73 -10.15 9.94
C LYS A 201 14.43 -9.45 11.10
N ASP A 202 14.56 -10.15 12.21
CA ASP A 202 15.44 -9.80 13.33
C ASP A 202 16.32 -11.01 13.72
N GLU A 203 16.88 -11.00 14.93
CA GLU A 203 17.73 -12.08 15.46
C GLU A 203 16.95 -13.36 15.79
N THR A 204 15.63 -13.26 15.98
CA THR A 204 14.74 -14.31 16.50
C THR A 204 13.80 -14.89 15.44
N ILE A 205 13.27 -14.03 14.56
CA ILE A 205 12.24 -14.38 13.59
C ILE A 205 12.51 -13.72 12.24
N SER A 206 12.27 -14.49 11.19
CA SER A 206 12.24 -14.03 9.81
C SER A 206 10.99 -14.53 9.13
N LEU A 207 10.29 -13.63 8.45
CA LEU A 207 9.12 -13.95 7.65
C LEU A 207 9.16 -13.19 6.33
N ILE A 208 8.58 -13.81 5.32
CA ILE A 208 8.31 -13.17 4.03
C ILE A 208 6.91 -13.54 3.56
N GLY A 209 6.32 -12.73 2.70
CA GLY A 209 5.01 -13.06 2.19
C GLY A 209 4.55 -12.27 0.97
N GLU A 210 3.46 -12.77 0.42
CA GLU A 210 2.76 -12.23 -0.75
C GLU A 210 1.32 -11.94 -0.40
N VAL A 211 0.82 -10.80 -0.86
CA VAL A 211 -0.56 -10.39 -0.67
C VAL A 211 -1.24 -10.37 -2.03
N LYS A 212 -2.37 -11.07 -2.15
CA LYS A 212 -3.10 -11.18 -3.42
C LYS A 212 -4.54 -10.71 -3.26
N PHE A 213 -4.78 -9.49 -3.73
CA PHE A 213 -6.12 -8.93 -3.88
C PHE A 213 -6.72 -9.30 -5.24
N LYS A 214 -7.26 -10.52 -5.34
CA LYS A 214 -7.89 -11.05 -6.57
C LYS A 214 -9.20 -11.75 -6.23
N ASN A 215 -10.17 -11.68 -7.16
CA ASN A 215 -11.44 -12.39 -7.03
C ASN A 215 -11.34 -13.88 -7.35
N LYS A 216 -10.15 -14.41 -7.64
CA LYS A 216 -9.90 -15.85 -7.86
C LYS A 216 -9.10 -16.41 -6.70
N LYS A 217 -9.35 -17.69 -6.38
CA LYS A 217 -8.56 -18.45 -5.40
C LYS A 217 -7.09 -18.48 -5.80
N ILE A 218 -6.23 -18.42 -4.78
CA ILE A 218 -4.78 -18.46 -4.96
C ILE A 218 -4.29 -19.90 -5.02
N CYS A 219 -3.47 -20.19 -6.03
CA CYS A 219 -2.90 -21.52 -6.27
C CYS A 219 -1.44 -21.61 -5.80
N LYS A 220 -0.92 -22.84 -5.73
CA LYS A 220 0.45 -23.17 -5.33
C LYS A 220 1.56 -22.41 -6.06
N ASN A 221 1.31 -21.92 -7.28
CA ASN A 221 2.30 -21.14 -8.04
C ASN A 221 2.81 -19.92 -7.26
N VAL A 222 1.94 -19.25 -6.48
CA VAL A 222 2.36 -18.10 -5.66
C VAL A 222 3.36 -18.52 -4.59
N LEU A 223 3.16 -19.68 -3.95
CA LEU A 223 4.09 -20.24 -2.99
C LEU A 223 5.43 -20.61 -3.64
N ASN A 224 5.40 -21.25 -4.81
CA ASN A 224 6.61 -21.60 -5.55
C ASN A 224 7.43 -20.35 -5.92
N ASP A 225 6.77 -19.28 -6.35
CA ASP A 225 7.44 -18.02 -6.67
C ASP A 225 8.00 -17.34 -5.41
N LEU A 226 7.29 -17.42 -4.28
CA LEU A 226 7.79 -16.93 -3.00
C LEU A 226 9.03 -17.71 -2.53
N TYR A 227 9.08 -19.02 -2.74
CA TYR A 227 10.29 -19.83 -2.50
C TYR A 227 11.47 -19.41 -3.38
N LYS A 228 11.25 -19.16 -4.68
CA LYS A 228 12.30 -18.65 -5.57
C LYS A 228 12.84 -17.30 -5.10
N LYS A 229 11.94 -16.37 -4.73
CA LYS A 229 12.31 -15.06 -4.17
C LYS A 229 13.16 -15.18 -2.89
N ALA A 230 12.81 -16.10 -2.00
CA ALA A 230 13.62 -16.38 -0.81
C ALA A 230 15.03 -16.89 -1.17
N GLN A 231 15.13 -17.79 -2.15
CA GLN A 231 16.40 -18.32 -2.62
C GLN A 231 17.27 -17.24 -3.27
N GLU A 232 16.71 -16.40 -4.12
CA GLU A 232 17.41 -15.28 -4.76
C GLU A 232 17.98 -14.29 -3.73
N LEU A 233 17.27 -14.09 -2.62
CA LEU A 233 17.70 -13.25 -1.51
C LEU A 233 18.61 -13.97 -0.49
N ASN A 234 18.91 -15.25 -0.69
CA ASN A 234 19.61 -16.10 0.28
C ASN A 234 18.96 -16.07 1.68
N LEU A 235 17.63 -16.02 1.72
CA LEU A 235 16.83 -16.02 2.93
C LEU A 235 16.33 -17.43 3.27
N LYS A 236 16.34 -17.74 4.57
CA LYS A 236 15.69 -18.91 5.15
C LYS A 236 14.69 -18.43 6.21
N PRO A 237 13.51 -17.93 5.79
CA PRO A 237 12.51 -17.43 6.72
C PRO A 237 11.92 -18.57 7.56
N ASN A 238 11.55 -18.27 8.80
CA ASN A 238 10.78 -19.15 9.67
C ASN A 238 9.34 -19.32 9.14
N TYR A 239 8.79 -18.27 8.51
CA TYR A 239 7.42 -18.27 8.02
C TYR A 239 7.32 -17.74 6.59
N TYR A 240 6.62 -18.49 5.76
CA TYR A 240 6.10 -18.07 4.47
C TYR A 240 4.63 -17.72 4.63
N ILE A 241 4.25 -16.50 4.27
CA ILE A 241 2.90 -15.99 4.48
C ILE A 241 2.25 -15.67 3.14
N ILE A 242 1.02 -16.14 2.93
CA ILE A 242 0.23 -15.77 1.74
C ILE A 242 -1.11 -15.22 2.20
N PHE A 243 -1.43 -14.00 1.78
CA PHE A 243 -2.76 -13.42 1.95
C PHE A 243 -3.58 -13.54 0.67
N SER A 244 -4.86 -13.86 0.81
CA SER A 244 -5.82 -13.90 -0.29
C SER A 244 -7.11 -13.16 0.04
N LYS A 245 -7.57 -12.31 -0.89
CA LYS A 245 -8.93 -11.73 -0.82
C LYS A 245 -10.01 -12.81 -0.92
N ASN A 246 -9.81 -13.86 -1.73
CA ASN A 246 -10.85 -14.86 -2.04
C ASN A 246 -10.40 -16.31 -1.76
N GLY A 247 -9.59 -16.50 -0.71
CA GLY A 247 -9.13 -17.81 -0.26
C GLY A 247 -8.18 -18.54 -1.21
N PHE A 248 -8.04 -19.85 -1.00
CA PHE A 248 -6.98 -20.68 -1.59
C PHE A 248 -7.54 -21.90 -2.33
N SER A 249 -6.71 -22.48 -3.22
CA SER A 249 -7.00 -23.78 -3.81
C SER A 249 -6.79 -24.91 -2.78
N LYS A 250 -7.56 -26.01 -2.91
CA LYS A 250 -7.40 -27.18 -2.04
C LYS A 250 -5.97 -27.75 -2.03
N GLU A 251 -5.30 -27.68 -3.19
CA GLU A 251 -3.90 -28.10 -3.31
C GLU A 251 -3.00 -27.25 -2.40
N LEU A 252 -3.14 -25.92 -2.42
CA LEU A 252 -2.33 -25.04 -1.58
C LEU A 252 -2.69 -25.21 -0.09
N GLU A 253 -3.98 -25.35 0.23
CA GLU A 253 -4.45 -25.63 1.61
C GLU A 253 -3.84 -26.93 2.15
N SER A 254 -3.72 -27.98 1.32
CA SER A 254 -3.11 -29.26 1.73
C SER A 254 -1.61 -29.18 2.03
N LEU A 255 -0.94 -28.08 1.65
CA LEU A 255 0.50 -27.85 1.91
C LEU A 255 0.74 -27.05 3.19
N GLN A 256 -0.31 -26.66 3.91
CA GLN A 256 -0.18 -25.89 5.14
C GLN A 256 0.69 -26.63 6.15
N SER A 257 1.55 -25.88 6.83
CA SER A 257 2.50 -26.41 7.81
C SER A 257 2.76 -25.33 8.86
N GLU A 258 3.56 -25.66 9.89
CA GLU A 258 3.99 -24.67 10.89
C GLU A 258 4.72 -23.47 10.25
N HIS A 259 5.36 -23.68 9.10
CA HIS A 259 6.14 -22.65 8.39
C HIS A 259 5.39 -21.99 7.22
N LEU A 260 4.17 -22.45 6.88
CA LEU A 260 3.34 -21.87 5.81
C LEU A 260 2.01 -21.40 6.38
N LEU A 261 1.83 -20.07 6.43
CA LEU A 261 0.61 -19.45 6.93
C LEU A 261 -0.21 -18.88 5.78
N LEU A 262 -1.48 -19.29 5.73
CA LEU A 262 -2.45 -18.87 4.74
C LEU A 262 -3.51 -18.04 5.45
N PHE A 263 -3.61 -16.76 5.09
CA PHE A 263 -4.55 -15.83 5.67
C PHE A 263 -5.51 -15.26 4.63
N ASP A 264 -6.75 -15.04 5.04
CA ASP A 264 -7.79 -14.42 4.22
C ASP A 264 -8.46 -13.28 4.97
N LEU A 265 -9.49 -12.68 4.34
CA LEU A 265 -10.25 -11.57 4.93
C LEU A 265 -10.76 -11.87 6.34
N SER A 266 -11.12 -13.11 6.65
CA SER A 266 -11.68 -13.45 7.96
C SER A 266 -10.73 -13.21 9.12
N HIS A 267 -9.43 -13.25 8.84
CA HIS A 267 -8.38 -13.05 9.82
C HIS A 267 -8.25 -11.58 10.25
N PHE A 268 -8.63 -10.63 9.38
CA PHE A 268 -8.61 -9.21 9.74
C PHE A 268 -9.62 -8.83 10.83
N LYS A 269 -10.54 -9.74 11.21
CA LYS A 269 -11.33 -9.54 12.44
C LYS A 269 -10.47 -9.39 13.68
N ALA A 270 -9.29 -10.00 13.70
CA ALA A 270 -8.36 -9.88 14.81
C ALA A 270 -7.80 -8.45 14.96
N LEU A 271 -7.88 -7.58 13.94
CA LEU A 271 -7.44 -6.19 14.04
C LEU A 271 -8.45 -5.28 14.74
N MET A 272 -9.70 -5.74 14.89
CA MET A 272 -10.76 -5.02 15.57
C MET A 272 -10.62 -5.03 17.10
#